data_AF-A0A929PAJ8-F1
#
_entry.id   AF-A0A929PAJ8-F1
#
_cell.length_a   1.000
_cell.length_b   1.000
_cell.length_c   1.000
_cell.angle_alpha   90.00
_cell.angle_beta   90.00
_cell.angle_gamma   90.00
#
_symmetry.space_group_name_H-M   'P 1'
#
loop_
_entity.id
_entity.type
_entity.pdbx_description
1 polymer ?
#
loop_
_entity_poly.entity_id
_entity_poly.type
_entity_poly.pdbx_seq_one_letter_code
_entity_poly.pdbx_strand_id
1 'polypeptide(L)'
;TYFHMAAADIRGPSKLEGTVHVNVQLIRKFMKNYFFNPVEYTPTEPDFSLNDDMFLFNQGPTKGLGSVQFHDFMPIFEANKDLPNVSTFISQVEIFKEMLEKAGPDKMQDMDPSFSLPLGEMFSIVVYGQLILEQAKFENTDTDILNQIFDFMVRDFALFALQIYYNHNTKDEQRAFCKEIMLIKPVADPKQHNRVWEKYVFALNGEYEMNP
;
A
#
# COMPACT_ATOMS: atom_id res chain seq x y z
N THR A 1 -31.88 -12.01 -0.96
CA THR A 1 -32.32 -10.59 -0.93
C THR A 1 -31.43 -9.81 0.01
N TYR A 2 -31.16 -8.54 -0.30
CA TYR A 2 -30.33 -7.63 0.52
C TYR A 2 -30.65 -7.73 2.03
N PHE A 3 -31.94 -7.73 2.40
CA PHE A 3 -32.37 -7.82 3.79
C PHE A 3 -32.02 -9.13 4.50
N HIS A 4 -31.88 -10.24 3.79
CA HIS A 4 -31.48 -11.52 4.39
C HIS A 4 -29.97 -11.57 4.68
N MET A 5 -29.14 -11.02 3.79
CA MET A 5 -27.69 -10.89 4.03
C MET A 5 -27.43 -9.88 5.14
N ALA A 6 -28.07 -8.70 5.08
CA ALA A 6 -27.95 -7.69 6.13
C ALA A 6 -28.36 -8.21 7.51
N ALA A 7 -29.43 -9.01 7.63
CA ALA A 7 -29.85 -9.59 8.91
C ALA A 7 -28.86 -10.63 9.48
N ALA A 8 -28.12 -11.33 8.61
CA ALA A 8 -27.07 -12.26 9.01
C ALA A 8 -25.77 -11.52 9.39
N ASP A 9 -25.37 -10.54 8.57
CA ASP A 9 -24.09 -9.84 8.71
C ASP A 9 -24.10 -8.81 9.85
N ILE A 10 -25.24 -8.15 10.11
CA ILE A 10 -25.41 -7.25 11.28
C ILE A 10 -25.21 -8.00 12.61
N ARG A 11 -25.52 -9.30 12.64
CA ARG A 11 -25.31 -10.16 13.82
C ARG A 11 -23.94 -10.82 13.82
N GLY A 12 -23.21 -10.78 12.71
CA GLY A 12 -21.81 -11.14 12.64
C GLY A 12 -20.98 -10.21 13.53
N PRO A 13 -19.80 -10.66 14.00
CA PRO A 13 -18.94 -9.82 14.81
C PRO A 13 -18.50 -8.59 14.02
N SER A 14 -19.13 -7.45 14.29
CA SER A 14 -18.90 -6.12 13.68
C SER A 14 -17.49 -5.56 13.92
N LYS A 15 -16.59 -6.36 14.51
CA LYS A 15 -15.30 -5.92 15.02
C LYS A 15 -14.27 -5.68 13.92
N LEU A 16 -14.38 -6.35 12.76
CA LEU A 16 -13.34 -6.27 11.72
C LEU A 16 -13.36 -4.95 10.93
N GLU A 17 -14.54 -4.39 10.66
CA GLU A 17 -14.66 -3.10 9.96
C GLU A 17 -14.19 -1.93 10.84
N GLY A 18 -14.57 -1.95 12.13
CA GLY A 18 -14.08 -1.00 13.12
C GLY A 18 -12.54 -1.02 13.28
N THR A 19 -11.91 -2.19 13.14
CA THR A 19 -10.44 -2.28 13.17
C THR A 19 -9.77 -1.65 11.95
N VAL A 20 -10.39 -1.70 10.76
CA VAL A 20 -9.82 -1.05 9.56
C VAL A 20 -9.73 0.46 9.77
N HIS A 21 -10.81 1.11 10.24
CA HIS A 21 -10.79 2.55 10.50
C HIS A 21 -9.75 2.95 11.55
N VAL A 22 -9.66 2.19 12.64
CA VAL A 22 -8.66 2.45 13.70
C VAL A 22 -7.24 2.26 13.15
N ASN A 23 -6.99 1.20 12.39
CA ASN A 23 -5.68 0.95 11.79
C ASN A 23 -5.30 2.05 10.80
N VAL A 24 -6.24 2.51 9.97
CA VAL A 24 -5.98 3.62 9.05
C VAL A 24 -5.64 4.91 9.81
N GLN A 25 -6.36 5.22 10.89
CA GLN A 25 -6.00 6.37 11.73
C GLN A 25 -4.62 6.23 12.38
N LEU A 26 -4.20 5.01 12.72
CA LEU A 26 -2.87 4.74 13.27
C LEU A 26 -1.77 4.90 12.21
N ILE A 27 -1.92 4.30 11.02
CA ILE A 27 -0.89 4.38 9.97
C ILE A 27 -0.66 5.82 9.50
N ARG A 28 -1.72 6.64 9.46
CA ARG A 28 -1.62 8.05 9.04
C ARG A 28 -0.72 8.88 9.95
N LYS A 29 -0.49 8.45 11.20
CA LYS A 29 0.47 9.09 12.11
C LYS A 29 1.91 8.96 11.60
N PHE A 30 2.22 7.92 10.83
CA PHE A 30 3.54 7.69 10.24
C PHE A 30 3.76 8.44 8.94
N MET A 31 2.69 8.72 8.19
CA MET A 31 2.72 9.29 6.84
C MET A 31 3.60 10.54 6.73
N LYS A 32 3.50 11.47 7.69
CA LYS A 32 4.33 12.69 7.69
C LYS A 32 5.83 12.35 7.75
N ASN A 33 6.25 11.49 8.67
CA ASN A 33 7.67 11.19 8.83
C ASN A 33 8.19 10.26 7.75
N TYR A 34 7.35 9.35 7.25
CA TYR A 34 7.70 8.48 6.13
C TYR A 34 7.98 9.28 4.86
N PHE A 35 7.14 10.25 4.51
CA PHE A 35 7.32 11.00 3.25
C PHE A 35 8.29 12.18 3.33
N PHE A 36 8.38 12.84 4.49
CA PHE A 36 8.99 14.17 4.58
C PHE A 36 10.12 14.31 5.59
N ASN A 37 10.32 13.35 6.52
CA ASN A 37 11.35 13.43 7.56
C ASN A 37 12.19 12.15 7.63
N PRO A 38 12.90 11.77 6.55
CA PRO A 38 13.72 10.58 6.55
C PRO A 38 14.89 10.73 7.55
N VAL A 39 15.37 9.60 8.06
CA VAL A 39 16.59 9.51 8.86
C VAL A 39 17.41 8.32 8.39
N GLU A 40 18.73 8.43 8.50
CA GLU A 40 19.62 7.30 8.22
C GLU A 40 19.51 6.27 9.35
N TYR A 41 19.09 5.06 9.02
CA TYR A 41 19.38 3.88 9.83
C TYR A 41 20.30 2.93 9.07
N THR A 42 20.84 1.95 9.78
CA THR A 42 21.56 0.84 9.16
C THR A 42 20.57 -0.08 8.43
N PRO A 43 20.90 -0.61 7.24
CA PRO A 43 20.08 -1.62 6.59
C PRO A 43 19.79 -2.78 7.56
N THR A 44 18.53 -3.21 7.60
CA THR A 44 18.09 -4.34 8.42
C THR A 44 18.24 -5.63 7.63
N GLU A 45 18.97 -6.59 8.17
CA GLU A 45 19.07 -7.93 7.58
C GLU A 45 17.84 -8.78 7.96
N PRO A 46 17.45 -9.77 7.13
CA PRO A 46 16.44 -10.73 7.50
C PRO A 46 16.79 -11.45 8.80
N ASP A 47 15.85 -11.51 9.74
CA ASP A 47 16.01 -12.25 11.00
C ASP A 47 15.40 -13.65 10.87
N PHE A 48 16.28 -14.67 10.78
CA PHE A 48 15.92 -16.09 10.78
C PHE A 48 16.24 -16.77 12.12
N SER A 49 16.51 -15.99 13.17
CA SER A 49 16.83 -16.55 14.47
C SER A 49 15.63 -17.28 15.09
N LEU A 50 15.91 -18.28 15.91
CA LEU A 50 14.89 -18.98 16.71
C LEU A 50 14.53 -18.20 17.99
N ASN A 51 14.75 -16.88 17.99
CA ASN A 51 14.46 -16.05 19.15
C ASN A 51 12.94 -16.01 19.39
N ASP A 52 12.57 -15.96 20.66
CA ASP A 52 11.17 -15.80 21.05
C ASP A 52 10.70 -14.37 20.74
N ASP A 53 9.56 -14.23 20.06
CA ASP A 53 8.92 -12.94 19.79
C ASP A 53 8.16 -12.45 21.03
N MET A 54 8.90 -12.31 22.13
CA MET A 54 8.36 -11.87 23.42
C MET A 54 7.72 -10.48 23.34
N PHE A 55 8.00 -9.70 22.29
CA PHE A 55 7.33 -8.43 22.04
C PHE A 55 5.82 -8.60 21.81
N LEU A 56 5.38 -9.73 21.24
CA LEU A 56 3.96 -10.07 21.09
C LEU A 56 3.21 -10.02 22.44
N PHE A 57 3.86 -10.51 23.50
CA PHE A 57 3.31 -10.57 24.86
C PHE A 57 3.66 -9.35 25.71
N ASN A 58 4.81 -8.73 25.47
CA ASN A 58 5.35 -7.59 26.23
C ASN A 58 5.32 -6.31 25.38
N GLN A 59 4.16 -5.98 24.84
CA GLN A 59 3.99 -4.80 23.99
C GLN A 59 4.31 -3.52 24.78
N GLY A 60 5.09 -2.64 24.15
CA GLY A 60 5.37 -1.31 24.68
C GLY A 60 4.13 -0.41 24.73
N PRO A 61 4.24 0.78 25.34
CA PRO A 61 3.15 1.74 25.37
C PRO A 61 2.75 2.18 23.95
N THR A 62 1.44 2.29 23.67
CA THR A 62 0.88 2.64 22.36
C THR A 62 0.94 4.14 22.01
N LYS A 63 1.85 4.89 22.63
CA LYS A 63 2.05 6.34 22.45
C LYS A 63 3.32 6.60 21.62
N GLY A 64 3.37 7.73 20.91
CA GLY A 64 4.58 8.14 20.18
C GLY A 64 4.70 7.62 18.75
N LEU A 65 3.67 6.98 18.18
CA LEU A 65 3.73 6.50 16.80
C LEU A 65 4.09 7.61 15.80
N GLY A 66 3.58 8.83 16.01
CA GLY A 66 3.88 9.98 15.16
C GLY A 66 5.28 10.58 15.31
N SER A 67 6.12 10.09 16.23
CA SER A 67 7.54 10.47 16.33
C SER A 67 8.47 9.45 15.68
N VAL A 68 7.96 8.32 15.20
CA VAL A 68 8.77 7.32 14.49
C VAL A 68 9.16 7.88 13.13
N GLN A 69 10.45 7.82 12.82
CA GLN A 69 11.01 8.18 11.53
C GLN A 69 11.41 6.92 10.76
N PHE A 70 11.61 7.07 9.45
CA PHE A 70 11.88 5.97 8.53
C PHE A 70 13.09 6.30 7.67
N HIS A 71 13.65 5.28 7.02
CA HIS A 71 14.59 5.52 5.92
C HIS A 71 13.91 6.27 4.78
N ASP A 72 14.71 6.92 3.94
CA ASP A 72 14.23 7.37 2.64
C ASP A 72 13.89 6.14 1.78
N PHE A 73 12.63 6.06 1.37
CA PHE A 73 12.12 4.97 0.54
C PHE A 73 12.47 5.15 -0.94
N MET A 74 12.72 6.38 -1.39
CA MET A 74 12.90 6.69 -2.81
C MET A 74 14.06 5.93 -3.48
N PRO A 75 15.23 5.74 -2.84
CA PRO A 75 16.31 4.95 -3.41
C PRO A 75 15.93 3.50 -3.76
N ILE A 76 15.01 2.88 -3.01
CA ILE A 76 14.55 1.51 -3.25
C ILE A 76 13.74 1.46 -4.56
N PHE A 77 12.86 2.43 -4.77
CA PHE A 77 12.08 2.53 -6.00
C PHE A 77 12.97 2.90 -7.21
N GLU A 78 13.87 3.86 -7.05
CA GLU A 78 14.81 4.28 -8.10
C GLU A 78 15.72 3.14 -8.58
N ALA A 79 16.12 2.24 -7.68
CA ALA A 79 16.90 1.05 -8.04
C ALA A 79 16.12 0.06 -8.93
N ASN A 80 14.79 0.14 -8.96
CA ASN A 80 13.90 -0.77 -9.68
C ASN A 80 13.14 -0.07 -10.83
N LYS A 81 13.48 1.17 -11.17
CA LYS A 81 12.77 1.99 -12.16
C LYS A 81 12.81 1.46 -13.59
N ASP A 82 13.73 0.54 -13.88
CA ASP A 82 13.80 -0.12 -15.19
C ASP A 82 12.55 -0.99 -15.45
N LEU A 83 11.80 -1.35 -14.39
CA LEU A 83 10.50 -1.99 -14.51
C LEU A 83 9.41 -0.93 -14.85
N PRO A 84 8.70 -1.06 -15.98
CA PRO A 84 7.76 -0.04 -16.46
C PRO A 84 6.66 0.35 -15.45
N ASN A 85 6.09 -0.62 -14.73
CA ASN A 85 5.05 -0.35 -13.74
C ASN A 85 5.62 0.22 -12.44
N VAL A 86 6.87 -0.08 -12.08
CA VAL A 86 7.54 0.58 -10.95
C VAL A 86 7.78 2.05 -11.27
N SER A 87 8.30 2.37 -12.47
CA SER A 87 8.46 3.75 -12.93
C SER A 87 7.14 4.52 -12.95
N THR A 88 6.08 3.88 -13.43
CA THR A 88 4.73 4.46 -13.47
C THR A 88 4.19 4.72 -12.05
N PHE A 89 4.41 3.77 -11.13
CA PHE A 89 4.03 3.92 -9.73
C PHE A 89 4.81 5.05 -9.04
N ILE A 90 6.11 5.18 -9.30
CA ILE A 90 6.92 6.31 -8.81
C ILE A 90 6.26 7.64 -9.17
N SER A 91 5.85 7.84 -10.42
CA SER A 91 5.18 9.07 -10.84
C SER A 91 3.87 9.33 -10.08
N GLN A 92 3.07 8.29 -9.79
CA GLN A 92 1.86 8.44 -8.95
C GLN A 92 2.21 8.85 -7.52
N VAL A 93 3.27 8.26 -6.94
CA VAL A 93 3.74 8.58 -5.58
C VAL A 93 4.26 10.01 -5.50
N GLU A 94 4.97 10.50 -6.50
CA GLU A 94 5.45 11.89 -6.54
C GLU A 94 4.29 12.90 -6.54
N ILE A 95 3.27 12.68 -7.38
CA ILE A 95 2.06 13.52 -7.41
C ILE A 95 1.32 13.44 -6.06
N PHE A 96 1.26 12.24 -5.46
CA PHE A 96 0.65 12.06 -4.15
C PHE A 96 1.39 12.80 -3.04
N LYS A 97 2.72 12.78 -3.03
CA LYS A 97 3.54 13.58 -2.10
C LYS A 97 3.30 15.06 -2.28
N GLU A 98 3.25 15.53 -3.52
CA GLU A 98 2.97 16.94 -3.83
C GLU A 98 1.57 17.35 -3.35
N MET A 99 0.55 16.49 -3.55
CA MET A 99 -0.79 16.70 -3.01
C MET A 99 -0.76 16.81 -1.49
N LEU A 100 -0.05 15.92 -0.78
CA LEU A 100 0.05 15.94 0.68
C LEU A 100 0.75 17.22 1.19
N GLU A 101 1.75 17.72 0.47
CA GLU A 101 2.50 18.93 0.83
C GLU A 101 1.69 20.21 0.56
N LYS A 102 1.06 20.32 -0.61
CA LYS A 102 0.39 21.55 -1.05
C LYS A 102 -1.09 21.60 -0.66
N ALA A 103 -1.76 20.47 -0.67
CA ALA A 103 -3.21 20.34 -0.49
C ALA A 103 -3.58 19.19 0.47
N GLY A 104 -2.76 18.97 1.50
CA GLY A 104 -2.98 17.92 2.50
C GLY A 104 -4.36 18.01 3.18
N PRO A 105 -4.83 16.89 3.77
CA PRO A 105 -6.12 16.86 4.45
C PRO A 105 -6.16 17.82 5.64
N ASP A 106 -7.32 18.45 5.87
CA ASP A 106 -7.56 19.19 7.11
C ASP A 106 -8.17 18.31 8.22
N LYS A 107 -8.38 18.90 9.40
CA LYS A 107 -8.93 18.18 10.56
C LYS A 107 -10.29 17.54 10.31
N MET A 108 -11.14 18.11 9.45
CA MET A 108 -12.45 17.53 9.16
C MET A 108 -12.29 16.33 8.23
N GLN A 109 -11.47 16.45 7.19
CA GLN A 109 -11.13 15.36 6.29
C GLN A 109 -10.41 14.22 7.04
N ASP A 110 -9.61 14.55 8.06
CA ASP A 110 -8.95 13.58 8.92
C ASP A 110 -9.92 12.71 9.73
N MET A 111 -11.02 13.31 10.17
CA MET A 111 -12.06 12.66 10.97
C MET A 111 -13.13 11.98 10.11
N ASP A 112 -13.15 12.26 8.81
CA ASP A 112 -14.08 11.67 7.86
C ASP A 112 -13.49 10.38 7.28
N PRO A 113 -14.07 9.21 7.59
CA PRO A 113 -13.60 7.93 7.05
C PRO A 113 -13.67 7.87 5.53
N SER A 114 -14.63 8.55 4.90
CA SER A 114 -14.80 8.51 3.45
C SER A 114 -13.66 9.21 2.69
N PHE A 115 -12.89 10.06 3.37
CA PHE A 115 -11.68 10.69 2.83
C PHE A 115 -10.41 10.02 3.38
N SER A 116 -10.37 9.81 4.70
CA SER A 116 -9.17 9.31 5.38
C SER A 116 -8.85 7.85 5.07
N LEU A 117 -9.84 7.00 4.76
CA LEU A 117 -9.63 5.61 4.34
C LEU A 117 -8.84 5.50 3.03
N PRO A 118 -9.34 6.01 1.88
CA PRO A 118 -8.62 5.88 0.62
C PRO A 118 -7.24 6.56 0.67
N LEU A 119 -7.10 7.65 1.42
CA LEU A 119 -5.81 8.29 1.65
C LEU A 119 -4.83 7.35 2.39
N GLY A 120 -5.30 6.65 3.42
CA GLY A 120 -4.51 5.67 4.17
C GLY A 120 -4.18 4.42 3.35
N GLU A 121 -5.07 3.99 2.47
CA GLU A 121 -4.84 2.88 1.54
C GLU A 121 -3.77 3.25 0.51
N MET A 122 -3.82 4.45 -0.07
CA MET A 122 -2.75 4.97 -0.94
C MET A 122 -1.41 4.96 -0.20
N PHE A 123 -1.35 5.51 1.03
CA PHE A 123 -0.13 5.47 1.83
C PHE A 123 0.37 4.03 2.07
N SER A 124 -0.53 3.11 2.40
CA SER A 124 -0.19 1.71 2.63
C SER A 124 0.41 1.05 1.39
N ILE A 125 -0.14 1.31 0.20
CA ILE A 125 0.42 0.78 -1.05
C ILE A 125 1.86 1.27 -1.25
N VAL A 126 2.18 2.52 -0.93
CA VAL A 126 3.57 3.01 -1.03
C VAL A 126 4.50 2.25 -0.09
N VAL A 127 4.09 2.06 1.17
CA VAL A 127 4.88 1.32 2.17
C VAL A 127 5.07 -0.14 1.74
N TYR A 128 4.00 -0.81 1.31
CA TYR A 128 4.10 -2.19 0.81
C TYR A 128 4.95 -2.27 -0.46
N GLY A 129 4.85 -1.30 -1.36
CA GLY A 129 5.69 -1.22 -2.56
C GLY A 129 7.17 -1.18 -2.21
N GLN A 130 7.56 -0.39 -1.21
CA GLN A 130 8.93 -0.36 -0.70
C GLN A 130 9.34 -1.75 -0.17
N LEU A 131 8.56 -2.30 0.77
CA LEU A 131 8.90 -3.57 1.44
C LEU A 131 8.97 -4.75 0.47
N ILE A 132 8.09 -4.78 -0.54
CA ILE A 132 8.10 -5.81 -1.59
C ILE A 132 9.39 -5.71 -2.41
N LEU A 133 9.82 -4.51 -2.80
CA LEU A 133 11.06 -4.33 -3.57
C LEU A 133 12.31 -4.67 -2.73
N GLU A 134 12.31 -4.35 -1.43
CA GLU A 134 13.37 -4.75 -0.51
C GLU A 134 13.46 -6.28 -0.39
N GLN A 135 12.33 -6.94 -0.12
CA GLN A 135 12.28 -8.39 0.01
C GLN A 135 12.64 -9.11 -1.29
N ALA A 136 12.18 -8.58 -2.43
CA ALA A 136 12.46 -9.14 -3.74
C ALA A 136 13.96 -9.21 -4.05
N LYS A 137 14.74 -8.26 -3.52
CA LYS A 137 16.19 -8.26 -3.64
C LYS A 137 16.84 -9.39 -2.84
N PHE A 138 16.34 -9.67 -1.64
CA PHE A 138 16.85 -10.78 -0.81
C PHE A 138 16.54 -12.15 -1.42
N GLU A 139 15.35 -12.30 -2.00
CA GLU A 139 14.90 -13.57 -2.60
C GLU A 139 15.31 -13.75 -4.06
N ASN A 140 15.91 -12.71 -4.69
CA ASN A 140 16.17 -12.67 -6.12
C ASN A 140 14.91 -12.99 -6.95
N THR A 141 13.80 -12.36 -6.59
CA THR A 141 12.49 -12.56 -7.23
C THR A 141 12.53 -12.14 -8.70
N ASP A 142 11.89 -12.92 -9.56
CA ASP A 142 11.81 -12.65 -10.99
C ASP A 142 11.13 -11.29 -11.27
N THR A 143 11.79 -10.46 -12.06
CA THR A 143 11.34 -9.13 -12.44
C THR A 143 9.97 -9.14 -13.13
N ASP A 144 9.62 -10.22 -13.84
CA ASP A 144 8.31 -10.36 -14.47
C ASP A 144 7.17 -10.44 -13.43
N ILE A 145 7.42 -11.07 -12.27
CA ILE A 145 6.48 -11.13 -11.15
C ILE A 145 6.37 -9.76 -10.51
N LEU A 146 7.50 -9.12 -10.20
CA LEU A 146 7.53 -7.79 -9.58
C LEU A 146 6.77 -6.78 -10.44
N ASN A 147 7.05 -6.72 -11.74
CA ASN A 147 6.38 -5.78 -12.62
C ASN A 147 4.87 -6.07 -12.78
N GLN A 148 4.38 -7.29 -12.51
CA GLN A 148 2.95 -7.60 -12.42
C GLN A 148 2.32 -7.20 -11.08
N ILE A 149 3.06 -7.28 -9.98
CA ILE A 149 2.58 -6.75 -8.70
C ILE A 149 2.33 -5.25 -8.84
N PHE A 150 3.30 -4.54 -9.41
CA PHE A 150 3.17 -3.10 -9.63
C PHE A 150 2.08 -2.72 -10.65
N ASP A 151 1.75 -3.59 -11.60
CA ASP A 151 0.64 -3.39 -12.53
C ASP A 151 -0.71 -3.21 -11.81
N PHE A 152 -1.02 -4.04 -10.80
CA PHE A 152 -2.25 -3.85 -10.02
C PHE A 152 -2.11 -2.75 -8.97
N MET A 153 -0.94 -2.54 -8.37
CA MET A 153 -0.74 -1.45 -7.41
C MET A 153 -1.01 -0.08 -8.06
N VAL A 154 -0.59 0.14 -9.31
CA VAL A 154 -0.89 1.37 -10.06
C VAL A 154 -2.40 1.57 -10.25
N ARG A 155 -3.14 0.49 -10.52
CA ARG A 155 -4.61 0.52 -10.66
C ARG A 155 -5.29 0.83 -9.34
N ASP A 156 -4.90 0.15 -8.27
CA ASP A 156 -5.49 0.36 -6.94
C ASP A 156 -5.24 1.79 -6.47
N PHE A 157 -4.02 2.30 -6.67
CA PHE A 157 -3.67 3.68 -6.35
C PHE A 157 -4.53 4.69 -7.12
N ALA A 158 -4.78 4.45 -8.41
CA ALA A 158 -5.70 5.25 -9.24
C ALA A 158 -7.16 5.15 -8.75
N LEU A 159 -7.62 3.98 -8.31
CA LEU A 159 -8.96 3.77 -7.76
C LEU A 159 -9.17 4.54 -6.45
N PHE A 160 -8.19 4.55 -5.55
CA PHE A 160 -8.29 5.32 -4.30
C PHE A 160 -8.27 6.83 -4.56
N ALA A 161 -7.46 7.30 -5.52
CA ALA A 161 -7.51 8.69 -5.97
C ALA A 161 -8.89 9.07 -6.53
N LEU A 162 -9.54 8.16 -7.27
CA LEU A 162 -10.91 8.36 -7.75
C LEU A 162 -11.93 8.47 -6.60
N GLN A 163 -11.79 7.63 -5.56
CA GLN A 163 -12.66 7.71 -4.37
C GLN A 163 -12.54 9.07 -3.68
N ILE A 164 -11.30 9.57 -3.50
CA ILE A 164 -11.07 10.91 -2.97
C ILE A 164 -11.66 11.97 -3.90
N TYR A 165 -11.47 11.86 -5.21
CA TYR A 165 -11.97 12.84 -6.19
C TYR A 165 -13.50 13.05 -6.14
N TYR A 166 -14.28 12.00 -5.84
CA TYR A 166 -15.74 12.06 -5.76
C TYR A 166 -16.30 12.41 -4.38
N ASN A 167 -15.47 12.41 -3.35
CA ASN A 167 -15.92 12.72 -2.00
C ASN A 167 -16.42 14.18 -1.90
N HIS A 168 -17.57 14.37 -1.25
CA HIS A 168 -18.20 15.68 -1.06
C HIS A 168 -17.32 16.69 -0.33
N ASN A 169 -16.42 16.21 0.54
CA ASN A 169 -15.54 17.03 1.35
C ASN A 169 -14.19 17.30 0.68
N THR A 170 -13.97 16.83 -0.56
CA THR A 170 -12.72 17.04 -1.31
C THR A 170 -12.66 18.44 -1.91
N LYS A 171 -11.55 19.14 -1.66
CA LYS A 171 -11.30 20.50 -2.15
C LYS A 171 -10.91 20.48 -3.63
N ASP A 172 -11.27 21.51 -4.40
CA ASP A 172 -10.94 21.58 -5.83
C ASP A 172 -9.43 21.44 -6.12
N GLU A 173 -8.58 21.98 -5.23
CA GLU A 173 -7.12 21.82 -5.31
C GLU A 173 -6.70 20.34 -5.21
N GLN A 174 -7.30 19.57 -4.30
CA GLN A 174 -7.05 18.12 -4.15
C GLN A 174 -7.56 17.33 -5.37
N ARG A 175 -8.70 17.76 -5.95
CA ARG A 175 -9.29 17.10 -7.12
C ARG A 175 -8.37 17.19 -8.34
N ALA A 176 -7.59 18.25 -8.48
CA ALA A 176 -6.60 18.37 -9.55
C ALA A 176 -5.55 17.25 -9.46
N PHE A 177 -4.93 17.07 -8.29
CA PHE A 177 -3.97 15.98 -8.06
C PHE A 177 -4.58 14.59 -8.22
N CYS A 178 -5.77 14.37 -7.65
CA CYS A 178 -6.47 13.09 -7.78
C CYS A 178 -6.76 12.75 -9.25
N LYS A 179 -7.10 13.76 -10.06
CA LYS A 179 -7.32 13.60 -11.49
C LYS A 179 -6.05 13.20 -12.22
N GLU A 180 -4.92 13.78 -11.89
CA GLU A 180 -3.63 13.39 -12.49
C GLU A 180 -3.30 11.93 -12.15
N ILE A 181 -3.40 11.56 -10.87
CA ILE A 181 -3.10 10.19 -10.40
C ILE A 181 -4.01 9.16 -11.07
N MET A 182 -5.33 9.39 -11.12
CA MET A 182 -6.29 8.42 -11.65
C MET A 182 -6.23 8.23 -13.17
N LEU A 183 -5.63 9.19 -13.89
CA LEU A 183 -5.44 9.10 -15.35
C LEU A 183 -4.18 8.32 -15.73
N ILE A 184 -3.27 8.09 -14.77
CA ILE A 184 -2.10 7.24 -14.98
C ILE A 184 -2.54 5.78 -15.04
N LYS A 185 -2.14 5.10 -16.13
CA LYS A 185 -2.46 3.70 -16.39
C LYS A 185 -1.19 2.86 -16.27
N PRO A 186 -1.30 1.61 -15.80
CA PRO A 186 -0.17 0.70 -15.85
C PRO A 186 0.22 0.40 -17.31
N VAL A 187 1.48 0.03 -17.49
CA VAL A 187 2.05 -0.37 -18.78
C VAL A 187 1.73 -1.84 -19.02
N ALA A 188 0.84 -2.08 -19.98
CA ALA A 188 0.43 -3.43 -20.35
C ALA A 188 1.56 -4.17 -21.09
N ASP A 189 1.92 -5.37 -20.62
CA ASP A 189 2.77 -6.32 -21.35
C ASP A 189 2.11 -7.73 -21.33
N PRO A 190 1.30 -8.06 -22.36
CA PRO A 190 0.68 -9.37 -22.47
C PRO A 190 1.69 -10.53 -22.56
N LYS A 191 2.90 -10.29 -23.07
CA LYS A 191 3.93 -11.34 -23.17
C LYS A 191 4.51 -11.64 -21.79
N GLN A 192 4.79 -10.62 -21.00
CA GLN A 192 5.18 -10.79 -19.60
C GLN A 192 4.08 -11.52 -18.81
N HIS A 193 2.81 -11.15 -19.03
CA HIS A 193 1.69 -11.83 -18.42
C HIS A 193 1.73 -13.35 -18.66
N ASN A 194 1.86 -13.74 -19.94
CA ASN A 194 1.91 -15.15 -20.32
C ASN A 194 3.14 -15.86 -19.75
N ARG A 195 4.32 -15.22 -19.71
CA ARG A 195 5.53 -15.83 -19.12
C ARG A 195 5.31 -16.19 -17.65
N VAL A 196 4.71 -15.29 -16.87
CA VAL A 196 4.42 -15.59 -15.46
C VAL A 196 3.38 -16.68 -15.32
N TRP A 197 2.32 -16.62 -16.14
CA TRP A 197 1.26 -17.63 -16.14
C TRP A 197 1.82 -19.02 -16.43
N GLU A 198 2.57 -19.18 -17.53
CA GLU A 198 3.10 -20.46 -17.96
C GLU A 198 4.18 -21.00 -17.02
N LYS A 199 5.10 -20.14 -16.54
CA LYS A 199 6.26 -20.56 -15.74
C LYS A 199 5.93 -20.81 -14.27
N TYR A 200 5.08 -19.98 -13.66
CA TYR A 200 4.87 -19.99 -12.20
C TYR A 200 3.49 -20.49 -11.78
N VAL A 201 2.44 -20.24 -12.56
CA VAL A 201 1.07 -20.57 -12.15
C VAL A 201 0.62 -21.90 -12.73
N PHE A 202 0.66 -22.02 -14.05
CA PHE A 202 0.20 -23.21 -14.76
C PHE A 202 1.03 -24.45 -14.41
N ALA A 203 2.33 -24.26 -14.16
CA ALA A 203 3.23 -25.33 -13.73
C ALA A 203 2.84 -25.97 -12.38
N LEU A 204 2.08 -25.27 -11.52
CA LEU A 204 1.61 -25.80 -10.23
C LEU A 204 0.31 -26.60 -10.35
N ASN A 205 -0.28 -26.68 -11.55
CA ASN A 205 -1.55 -27.37 -11.75
C ASN A 205 -1.39 -28.88 -11.55
N GLY A 206 -2.03 -29.42 -10.51
CA GLY A 206 -1.96 -30.83 -10.15
C GLY A 206 -0.87 -31.20 -9.15
N GLU A 207 -0.05 -30.24 -8.70
CA GLU A 207 1.04 -30.49 -7.74
C GLU A 207 0.55 -30.62 -6.28
N TYR A 208 -0.65 -30.12 -5.97
CA TYR A 208 -1.20 -30.24 -4.61
C TYR A 208 -1.80 -31.64 -4.38
N GLU A 209 -1.15 -32.42 -3.53
CA GLU A 209 -1.71 -33.62 -2.92
C GLU A 209 -1.91 -33.39 -1.41
N MET A 210 -3.07 -33.75 -0.87
CA MET A 210 -3.26 -33.76 0.58
C MET A 210 -2.37 -34.85 1.18
N ASN A 211 -1.69 -34.54 2.30
CA ASN A 211 -1.01 -35.56 3.09
C ASN A 211 -2.03 -36.65 3.48
N PRO A 212 -1.78 -37.92 3.13
CA PRO A 212 -2.69 -39.03 3.44
C PRO A 212 -2.82 -39.30 4.94
#